data_AF-A0A5Z3DZD4-F1
#
_entry.id   AF-A0A5Z3DZD4-F1
#
_cell.length_a   1.000
_cell.length_b   1.000
_cell.length_c   1.000
_cell.angle_alpha   90.00
_cell.angle_beta   90.00
_cell.angle_gamma   90.00
#
_symmetry.space_group_name_H-M   'P 1'
#
loop_
_entity.id
_entity.type
_entity.pdbx_description
1 polymer ?
#
loop_
_entity_poly.entity_id
_entity_poly.type
_entity_poly.pdbx_seq_one_letter_code
_entity_poly.pdbx_strand_id
1 'polypeptide(L)'
;MMYHILMEIKAVRYIRDIVLDSENDYTDIMVHYRCKTPLSESDTCAMICRYFESVYFDDEAGGDYFIPKTTAVELWSEMGGVLRCKPDHRSLSLKVDNTVIIPVIPEIVYALQNGTYDPDSSDITSSVNTWFGDLFDDNGDLIIHKQNC
;
A
#
# COMPACT_ATOMS: atom_id res chain seq x y z
N MET A 1 -1.92 9.22 -18.92
CA MET A 1 -1.01 8.22 -18.32
C MET A 1 -1.68 7.72 -17.05
N MET A 2 -1.72 6.40 -16.81
CA MET A 2 -2.37 5.86 -15.61
C MET A 2 -1.34 5.73 -14.49
N TYR A 3 -1.49 6.50 -13.40
CA TYR A 3 -0.59 6.45 -12.25
C TYR A 3 -1.09 5.36 -11.29
N HIS A 4 -0.32 4.28 -11.17
CA HIS A 4 -0.64 3.12 -10.35
C HIS A 4 0.65 2.51 -9.83
N ILE A 5 0.60 1.82 -8.70
CA ILE A 5 1.74 1.04 -8.19
C ILE A 5 1.61 -0.38 -8.77
N LEU A 6 2.68 -0.86 -9.38
CA LEU A 6 2.78 -2.23 -9.89
C LEU A 6 3.51 -3.08 -8.88
N MET A 7 2.79 -3.87 -8.09
CA MET A 7 3.34 -4.69 -7.02
C MET A 7 3.43 -6.16 -7.44
N GLU A 8 4.64 -6.65 -7.65
CA GLU A 8 4.94 -8.03 -7.94
C GLU A 8 5.12 -8.84 -6.66
N ILE A 9 4.41 -9.96 -6.56
CA ILE A 9 4.45 -10.86 -5.40
C ILE A 9 5.58 -11.88 -5.59
N LYS A 10 6.58 -11.84 -4.72
CA LYS A 10 7.76 -12.71 -4.79
C LYS A 10 7.63 -13.97 -3.96
N ALA A 11 6.95 -13.89 -2.82
CA ALA A 11 6.64 -15.04 -1.99
C ALA A 11 5.39 -14.76 -1.16
N VAL A 12 4.63 -15.81 -0.87
CA VAL A 12 3.48 -15.78 0.04
C VAL A 12 3.64 -16.91 1.04
N ARG A 13 3.59 -16.58 2.33
CA ARG A 13 3.63 -17.56 3.42
C ARG A 13 2.45 -17.32 4.35
N TYR A 14 1.65 -18.35 4.54
CA TYR A 14 0.52 -18.31 5.47
C TYR A 14 1.00 -18.69 6.87
N ILE A 15 0.79 -17.81 7.84
CA ILE A 15 1.06 -18.06 9.25
C ILE A 15 -0.25 -18.53 9.89
N ARG A 16 -0.17 -19.65 10.61
CA ARG A 16 -1.26 -20.15 11.45
C ARG A 16 -0.79 -20.06 12.89
N ASP A 17 -1.60 -19.47 13.76
CA ASP A 17 -1.48 -19.74 15.18
C ASP A 17 -2.19 -21.06 15.49
N ILE A 18 -1.58 -21.87 16.36
CA ILE A 18 -2.21 -23.10 16.83
C ILE A 18 -3.29 -22.70 17.83
N VAL A 19 -4.50 -22.45 17.33
CA VAL A 19 -5.72 -22.42 18.14
C VAL A 19 -6.31 -23.83 18.10
N LEU A 20 -6.49 -24.46 19.26
CA LEU A 20 -6.87 -25.87 19.38
C LEU A 20 -8.28 -26.21 18.83
N ASP A 21 -9.07 -25.24 18.36
CA ASP A 21 -10.50 -25.42 18.04
C ASP A 21 -10.99 -24.80 16.72
N SER A 22 -10.11 -24.44 15.78
CA SER A 22 -10.57 -23.93 14.47
C SER A 22 -9.80 -24.53 13.29
N GLU A 23 -10.54 -25.16 12.37
CA GLU A 23 -9.95 -25.87 11.22
C GLU A 23 -9.43 -24.94 10.11
N ASN A 24 -9.53 -23.59 10.26
CA ASN A 24 -9.26 -22.67 9.15
C ASN A 24 -8.66 -21.29 9.51
N ASP A 25 -8.07 -21.10 10.69
CA ASP A 25 -7.64 -19.77 11.12
C ASP A 25 -6.18 -19.50 10.77
N TYR A 26 -5.93 -18.99 9.55
CA TYR A 26 -4.72 -18.21 9.33
C TYR A 26 -4.80 -16.95 10.18
N THR A 27 -3.73 -16.59 10.87
CA THR A 27 -3.70 -15.36 11.67
C THR A 27 -3.06 -14.22 10.90
N ASP A 28 -2.02 -14.51 10.12
CA ASP A 28 -1.34 -13.55 9.26
C ASP A 28 -0.87 -14.20 7.94
N ILE A 29 -0.71 -13.37 6.93
CA ILE A 29 -0.09 -13.73 5.65
C ILE A 29 1.14 -12.86 5.48
N MET A 30 2.32 -13.48 5.38
CA MET A 30 3.55 -12.79 5.00
C MET A 30 3.69 -12.76 3.48
N VAL A 31 3.94 -11.57 2.95
CA VAL A 31 4.05 -11.31 1.51
C VAL A 31 5.37 -10.60 1.23
N HIS A 32 6.28 -11.28 0.55
CA HIS A 32 7.46 -10.62 0.00
C HIS A 32 7.09 -9.99 -1.34
N TYR A 33 7.45 -8.73 -1.55
CA TYR A 33 7.07 -7.99 -2.74
C TYR A 33 8.20 -7.13 -3.30
N ARG A 34 8.05 -6.77 -4.56
CA ARG A 34 8.75 -5.66 -5.22
C ARG A 34 7.71 -4.85 -5.97
N CYS A 35 7.75 -3.53 -5.89
CA CYS A 35 6.89 -2.69 -6.69
C CYS A 35 7.64 -1.60 -7.46
N LYS A 36 7.04 -1.21 -8.58
CA LYS A 36 7.35 0.03 -9.30
C LYS A 36 6.30 1.07 -8.95
N THR A 37 6.73 2.24 -8.51
CA THR A 37 5.86 3.29 -7.98
C THR A 37 6.25 4.67 -8.52
N PRO A 38 5.29 5.53 -8.88
CA PRO A 38 5.59 6.89 -9.33
C PRO A 38 5.85 7.84 -8.15
N LEU A 39 5.65 7.35 -6.92
CA LEU A 39 5.57 8.10 -5.67
C LEU A 39 6.88 8.00 -4.85
N SER A 40 6.93 8.78 -3.77
CA SER A 40 7.86 8.62 -2.66
C SER A 40 7.62 7.29 -1.92
N GLU A 41 8.58 6.89 -1.08
CA GLU A 41 8.44 5.70 -0.23
C GLU A 41 7.21 5.79 0.67
N SER A 42 7.04 6.91 1.36
CA SER A 42 5.97 7.12 2.33
C SER A 42 4.58 7.05 1.69
N ASP A 43 4.39 7.73 0.55
CA ASP A 43 3.12 7.68 -0.18
C ASP A 43 2.86 6.27 -0.75
N THR A 44 3.91 5.56 -1.18
CA THR A 44 3.77 4.18 -1.67
C THR A 44 3.30 3.26 -0.53
N CYS A 45 3.91 3.37 0.65
CA CYS A 45 3.48 2.64 1.84
C CYS A 45 2.03 2.97 2.23
N ALA A 46 1.64 4.25 2.19
CA ALA A 46 0.27 4.66 2.47
C ALA A 46 -0.74 4.04 1.50
N MET A 47 -0.44 4.01 0.20
CA MET A 47 -1.30 3.38 -0.81
C MET A 47 -1.40 1.86 -0.62
N ILE A 48 -0.31 1.19 -0.26
CA ILE A 48 -0.31 -0.25 0.08
C ILE A 48 -1.17 -0.51 1.32
N CYS A 49 -1.01 0.28 2.39
CA CYS A 49 -1.83 0.19 3.60
C CYS A 49 -3.32 0.33 3.27
N ARG A 50 -3.66 1.33 2.46
CA ARG A 50 -5.03 1.59 2.05
C ARG A 50 -5.61 0.43 1.23
N TYR A 51 -4.82 -0.14 0.33
CA TYR A 51 -5.25 -1.24 -0.53
C TYR A 51 -5.48 -2.56 0.22
N PHE A 52 -4.73 -2.83 1.29
CA PHE A 52 -4.87 -4.08 2.05
C PHE A 52 -5.58 -3.90 3.40
N GLU A 53 -6.10 -2.69 3.69
CA GLU A 53 -6.93 -2.31 4.85
C GLU A 53 -6.33 -2.54 6.25
N SER A 54 -5.23 -3.31 6.38
CA SER A 54 -4.40 -3.44 7.59
C SER A 54 -3.15 -4.25 7.25
N VAL A 55 -2.02 -3.55 7.02
CA VAL A 55 -0.72 -4.20 6.82
C VAL A 55 0.29 -3.68 7.83
N TYR A 56 1.23 -4.56 8.17
CA TYR A 56 2.43 -4.24 8.92
C TYR A 56 3.64 -4.48 8.01
N PHE A 57 4.55 -3.51 7.93
CA PHE A 57 5.83 -3.68 7.24
C PHE A 57 6.80 -4.34 8.22
N ASP A 58 7.35 -5.49 7.81
CA ASP A 58 8.20 -6.33 8.67
C ASP A 58 9.68 -6.06 8.40
N ASP A 59 10.17 -4.95 8.96
CA ASP A 59 11.56 -4.49 8.81
C ASP A 59 12.59 -5.52 9.29
N GLU A 60 12.21 -6.41 10.21
CA GLU A 60 13.07 -7.45 10.76
C GLU A 60 13.22 -8.66 9.81
N ALA A 61 12.27 -8.87 8.90
CA ALA A 61 12.33 -9.95 7.91
C ALA A 61 13.40 -9.69 6.84
N GLY A 62 13.86 -8.43 6.71
CA GLY A 62 14.90 -8.00 5.79
C GLY A 62 14.46 -7.98 4.32
N GLY A 63 15.29 -7.35 3.49
CA GLY A 63 14.99 -7.16 2.06
C GLY A 63 14.18 -5.90 1.76
N ASP A 64 14.03 -5.02 2.74
CA ASP A 64 13.40 -3.72 2.58
C ASP A 64 14.36 -2.75 1.90
N TYR A 65 13.87 -2.08 0.85
CA TYR A 65 14.60 -1.05 0.16
C TYR A 65 13.65 -0.09 -0.55
N PHE A 66 14.11 1.15 -0.71
CA PHE A 66 13.54 2.12 -1.62
C PHE A 66 14.65 2.72 -2.47
N ILE A 67 14.46 2.66 -3.79
CA ILE A 67 15.34 3.27 -4.79
C ILE A 67 14.52 4.36 -5.48
N PRO A 68 14.75 5.64 -5.14
CA PRO A 68 14.00 6.73 -5.75
C PRO A 68 14.33 6.81 -7.24
N LYS A 69 13.35 7.22 -8.05
CA LYS A 69 13.64 7.69 -9.41
C LYS A 69 14.57 8.90 -9.33
N THR A 70 15.70 8.85 -10.04
CA THR A 70 16.74 9.88 -9.99
C THR A 70 16.73 10.79 -11.20
N THR A 71 16.05 10.39 -12.28
CA THR A 71 16.00 11.14 -13.53
C THR A 71 14.58 11.29 -14.06
N ALA A 72 14.35 12.33 -14.87
CA ALA A 72 13.08 12.51 -15.58
C ALA A 72 12.76 11.39 -16.61
N VAL A 73 13.75 10.55 -16.93
CA VAL A 73 13.60 9.39 -17.84
C VAL A 73 13.15 8.14 -17.06
N GLU A 74 13.48 8.06 -15.77
CA GLU A 74 12.98 7.04 -14.86
C GLU A 74 11.55 7.39 -14.45
N LEU A 75 10.57 6.66 -14.99
CA LEU A 75 9.16 6.88 -14.70
C LEU A 75 8.72 6.37 -13.31
N TRP A 76 9.54 5.51 -12.70
CA TRP A 76 9.16 4.77 -11.49
C TRP A 76 10.36 4.64 -10.54
N SER A 77 10.12 4.91 -9.26
CA SER A 77 10.93 4.43 -8.16
C SER A 77 10.71 2.91 -7.99
N GLU A 78 11.65 2.23 -7.37
CA GLU A 78 11.50 0.82 -7.00
C GLU A 78 11.47 0.68 -5.48
N MET A 79 10.57 -0.15 -4.98
CA MET A 79 10.46 -0.48 -3.56
C MET A 79 10.34 -1.97 -3.42
N GLY A 80 10.89 -2.54 -2.37
CA GLY A 80 10.66 -3.94 -2.02
C GLY A 80 10.66 -4.11 -0.53
N GLY A 81 10.08 -5.22 -0.08
CA GLY A 81 10.07 -5.56 1.32
C GLY A 81 9.13 -6.69 1.67
N VAL A 82 8.79 -6.78 2.95
CA VAL A 82 7.90 -7.80 3.49
C VAL A 82 6.70 -7.15 4.17
N LEU A 83 5.49 -7.57 3.78
CA LEU A 83 4.24 -7.19 4.43
C LEU A 83 3.70 -8.36 5.24
N ARG A 84 3.13 -8.06 6.40
CA ARG A 84 2.17 -8.92 7.09
C ARG A 84 0.78 -8.35 6.91
N CYS A 85 -0.12 -9.13 6.36
CA CYS A 85 -1.52 -8.76 6.17
C CYS A 85 -2.44 -9.78 6.82
N LYS A 86 -3.57 -9.29 7.32
CA LYS A 86 -4.65 -10.18 7.78
C LYS A 86 -5.23 -10.95 6.59
N PRO A 87 -5.72 -12.19 6.81
CA PRO A 87 -6.41 -12.91 5.76
C PRO A 87 -7.75 -12.23 5.43
N ASP A 88 -7.86 -11.75 4.20
CA ASP A 88 -9.07 -11.22 3.59
C ASP A 88 -9.15 -11.64 2.11
N HIS A 89 -10.20 -11.22 1.40
CA HIS A 89 -10.38 -11.57 -0.01
C HIS A 89 -9.23 -11.13 -0.92
N ARG A 90 -8.54 -10.02 -0.62
CA ARG A 90 -7.42 -9.50 -1.41
C ARG A 90 -6.15 -10.29 -1.08
N SER A 91 -5.80 -10.41 0.19
CA SER A 91 -4.57 -11.07 0.64
C SER A 91 -4.58 -12.59 0.41
N LEU A 92 -5.73 -13.25 0.57
CA LEU A 92 -5.88 -14.68 0.27
C LEU A 92 -5.80 -14.99 -1.23
N SER A 93 -6.07 -14.00 -2.10
CA SER A 93 -6.01 -14.16 -3.55
C SER A 93 -4.60 -14.00 -4.14
N LEU A 94 -3.63 -13.58 -3.33
CA LEU A 94 -2.25 -13.36 -3.76
C LEU A 94 -1.59 -14.67 -4.18
N LYS A 95 -0.86 -14.63 -5.29
CA LYS A 95 -0.06 -15.75 -5.79
C LYS A 95 1.32 -15.25 -6.16
N VAL A 96 2.32 -16.11 -6.02
CA VAL A 96 3.68 -15.82 -6.48
C VAL A 96 3.67 -15.52 -7.98
N ASP A 97 4.50 -14.56 -8.38
CA ASP A 97 4.64 -14.01 -9.73
C ASP A 97 3.40 -13.28 -10.28
N ASN A 98 2.34 -13.11 -9.47
CA ASN A 98 1.25 -12.20 -9.83
C ASN A 98 1.68 -10.75 -9.63
N THR A 99 1.17 -9.88 -10.49
CA THR A 99 1.24 -8.43 -10.32
C THR A 99 -0.10 -7.90 -9.82
N VAL A 100 -0.09 -7.27 -8.66
CA VAL A 100 -1.21 -6.50 -8.10
C VAL A 100 -1.08 -5.06 -8.59
N ILE A 101 -2.18 -4.50 -9.09
CA ILE A 101 -2.26 -3.09 -9.48
C ILE A 101 -2.91 -2.36 -8.32
N ILE A 102 -2.12 -1.55 -7.61
CA ILE A 102 -2.62 -0.73 -6.52
C ILE A 102 -2.93 0.67 -7.07
N PRO A 103 -4.19 1.13 -7.02
CA PRO A 103 -4.57 2.44 -7.50
C PRO A 103 -3.97 3.53 -6.60
N VAL A 104 -3.58 4.65 -7.22
CA VAL A 104 -3.22 5.87 -6.52
C VAL A 104 -4.48 6.73 -6.38
N ILE A 105 -4.64 7.37 -5.22
CA ILE A 105 -5.81 8.23 -4.96
C ILE A 105 -5.85 9.45 -5.90
N PRO A 106 -7.05 9.98 -6.21
CA PRO A 106 -7.22 11.04 -7.19
C PRO A 106 -6.37 12.30 -6.97
N GLU A 107 -6.16 12.70 -5.72
CA GLU A 107 -5.42 13.90 -5.32
C GLU A 107 -3.96 13.82 -5.75
N ILE A 108 -3.31 12.69 -5.46
CA ILE A 108 -1.93 12.43 -5.88
C ILE A 108 -1.88 12.27 -7.41
N VAL A 109 -2.86 11.60 -8.02
CA VAL A 109 -2.95 11.48 -9.49
C VAL A 109 -3.00 12.87 -10.15
N TYR A 110 -3.79 13.79 -9.61
CA TYR A 110 -3.89 15.16 -10.10
C TYR A 110 -2.56 15.91 -9.96
N ALA A 111 -1.88 15.78 -8.82
CA ALA A 111 -0.57 16.40 -8.61
C ALA A 111 0.50 15.85 -9.57
N LEU A 112 0.49 14.53 -9.83
CA LEU A 112 1.38 13.87 -10.78
C LEU A 112 1.12 14.30 -12.23
N GLN A 113 -0.16 14.47 -12.60
CA GLN A 113 -0.55 14.94 -13.94
C GLN A 113 -0.11 16.38 -14.21
N ASN A 114 -0.17 17.23 -13.19
CA ASN A 114 0.19 18.65 -13.30
C ASN A 114 1.68 18.92 -13.04
N GLY A 115 2.47 17.90 -12.70
CA GLY A 115 3.88 18.05 -12.35
C GLY A 115 4.10 18.82 -11.04
N THR A 116 3.09 18.89 -10.17
CA THR A 116 3.14 19.57 -8.86
C THR A 116 3.37 18.61 -7.71
N TYR A 117 3.46 17.30 -7.99
CA TYR A 117 3.80 16.31 -6.98
C TYR A 117 5.26 16.46 -6.55
N ASP A 118 5.46 16.74 -5.26
CA ASP A 118 6.77 16.86 -4.62
C ASP A 118 7.03 15.64 -3.70
N PRO A 119 7.86 14.67 -4.14
CA PRO A 119 8.16 13.49 -3.34
C PRO A 119 9.01 13.79 -2.10
N ASP A 120 9.68 14.94 -2.05
CA ASP A 120 10.56 15.36 -0.96
C ASP A 120 9.88 16.36 -0.01
N SER A 121 8.57 16.59 -0.19
CA SER A 121 7.79 17.44 0.69
C SER A 121 7.86 16.93 2.13
N SER A 122 8.25 17.82 3.04
CA SER A 122 8.26 17.58 4.49
C SER A 122 6.97 18.06 5.18
N ASP A 123 5.97 18.49 4.42
CA ASP A 123 4.69 18.92 4.97
C ASP A 123 3.82 17.71 5.35
N ILE A 124 3.99 17.28 6.60
CA ILE A 124 3.22 16.19 7.21
C ILE A 124 1.71 16.46 7.16
N THR A 125 1.28 17.72 7.24
CA THR A 125 -0.16 18.06 7.22
C THR A 125 -0.77 17.73 5.87
N SER A 126 -0.06 18.08 4.80
CA SER A 126 -0.43 17.72 3.43
C SER A 126 -0.47 16.20 3.25
N SER A 127 0.54 15.47 3.76
CA SER A 127 0.59 14.00 3.68
C SER A 127 -0.57 13.33 4.42
N VAL A 128 -0.87 13.76 5.65
CA VAL A 128 -1.97 13.21 6.45
C VAL A 128 -3.33 13.47 5.79
N ASN A 129 -3.56 14.70 5.31
CA ASN A 129 -4.79 15.03 4.57
C ASN A 129 -4.89 14.23 3.27
N THR A 130 -3.77 13.98 2.61
CA THR A 130 -3.74 13.17 1.39
C THR A 130 -4.09 11.71 1.68
N TRP A 131 -3.52 11.11 2.74
CA TRP A 131 -3.72 9.68 3.02
C TRP A 131 -5.06 9.35 3.70
N PHE A 132 -5.53 10.26 4.55
CA PHE A 132 -6.69 10.03 5.41
C PHE A 132 -7.82 11.03 5.21
N GLY A 133 -7.63 12.10 4.43
CA GLY A 133 -8.63 13.17 4.29
C GLY A 133 -9.93 12.68 3.68
N ASP A 134 -9.90 11.65 2.84
CA ASP A 134 -11.11 11.04 2.28
C ASP A 134 -11.91 10.18 3.28
N LEU A 135 -11.39 10.00 4.50
CA LEU A 135 -12.13 9.45 5.63
C LEU A 135 -12.94 10.52 6.37
N PHE A 136 -12.69 11.81 6.12
CA PHE A 136 -13.34 12.92 6.80
C PHE A 136 -14.16 13.76 5.82
N ASP A 137 -15.29 14.31 6.27
CA ASP A 137 -16.08 15.26 5.49
C ASP A 137 -15.48 16.68 5.56
N ASP A 138 -16.09 17.63 4.84
CA ASP A 138 -15.64 19.03 4.83
C ASP A 138 -15.70 19.72 6.21
N ASN A 139 -16.41 19.13 7.19
CA ASN A 139 -16.48 19.61 8.57
C ASN A 139 -15.41 18.97 9.47
N GLY A 140 -14.62 18.04 8.94
CA GLY A 140 -13.64 17.26 9.69
C GLY A 140 -14.24 16.08 10.46
N ASP A 141 -15.49 15.71 10.18
CA ASP A 141 -16.16 14.57 10.80
C ASP A 141 -15.86 13.28 10.03
N LEU A 142 -15.62 12.17 10.74
CA LEU A 142 -15.38 10.87 10.11
C LEU A 142 -16.60 10.45 9.29
N ILE A 143 -16.41 10.16 8.00
CA ILE A 143 -17.44 9.67 7.09
C ILE A 143 -17.76 8.22 7.46
N ILE A 144 -18.87 8.01 8.16
CA ILE A 144 -19.38 6.68 8.51
C ILE A 144 -20.40 6.24 7.45
N HIS A 145 -20.01 5.33 6.56
CA HIS A 145 -20.95 4.65 5.69
C HIS A 145 -21.78 3.64 6.49
N LYS A 146 -22.97 4.05 6.94
CA LYS A 146 -23.95 3.09 7.50
C LYS A 146 -24.38 2.14 6.38
N GLN A 147 -24.00 0.87 6.48
CA GLN A 147 -24.65 -0.19 5.70
C GLN A 147 -26.09 -0.29 6.19
N ASN A 148 -27.04 0.03 5.32
CA ASN A 148 -28.45 -0.26 5.59
C ASN A 148 -28.61 -1.79 5.56
N CYS A 149 -28.81 -2.39 6.73
CA CYS A 149 -29.26 -3.77 6.89
C CYS A 149 -30.74 -3.92 6.50
#